data_AF-A0A0F3GKE3-F1
#
_entry.id   AF-A0A0F3GKE3-F1
#
_cell.length_a   1.000
_cell.length_b   1.000
_cell.length_c   1.000
_cell.angle_alpha   90.00
_cell.angle_beta   90.00
_cell.angle_gamma   90.00
#
_symmetry.space_group_name_H-M   'P 1'
#
loop_
_entity.id
_entity.type
_entity.pdbx_description
1 polymer ?
#
loop_
_entity_poly.entity_id
_entity_poly.type
_entity_poly.pdbx_seq_one_letter_code
_entity_poly.pdbx_strand_id
1 'polypeptide(L)' 'MTQQFERIEVRGWKEVCRLLGVRDKRTAKKILTRLHLLRMYNRVPVVNIEAYKIASINQHLL' A
#
# COMPACT_ATOMS: atom_id res chain seq x y z
N MET A 1 19.02 -9.39 19.29
CA MET A 1 17.66 -8.85 19.53
C MET A 1 17.19 -8.17 18.25
N THR A 2 16.65 -8.96 17.31
CA THR A 2 16.10 -8.42 16.07
C THR A 2 14.75 -7.80 16.39
N GLN A 3 14.70 -6.47 16.46
CA GLN A 3 13.44 -5.73 16.55
C GLN A 3 12.59 -6.11 15.34
N GLN A 4 11.61 -6.98 15.56
CA GLN A 4 10.48 -7.15 14.64
C GLN A 4 9.67 -5.87 14.75
N PHE A 5 10.03 -4.86 13.97
CA PHE A 5 9.14 -3.74 13.71
C PHE A 5 7.83 -4.36 13.22
N GLU A 6 6.77 -4.23 14.01
CA GLU A 6 5.41 -4.61 13.63
C GLU A 6 5.12 -3.91 12.31
N ARG A 7 5.17 -4.66 11.22
CA ARG A 7 4.87 -4.14 9.89
C ARG A 7 3.42 -3.71 9.92
N ILE A 8 3.17 -2.41 10.02
CA ILE A 8 1.80 -1.89 9.97
C ILE A 8 1.30 -2.10 8.53
N GLU A 9 0.43 -3.09 8.39
CA GLU A 9 -0.13 -3.53 7.12
C GLU A 9 -1.60 -3.16 7.04
N VAL A 10 -1.96 -2.48 5.96
CA VAL A 10 -3.35 -2.26 5.58
C VAL A 10 -3.81 -3.44 4.73
N ARG A 11 -4.93 -4.05 5.12
CA ARG A 11 -5.49 -5.24 4.46
C ARG A 11 -6.87 -4.96 3.90
N GLY A 12 -7.13 -5.46 2.70
CA GLY A 12 -8.43 -5.38 2.05
C GLY A 12 -8.62 -4.12 1.20
N TRP A 13 -9.40 -4.25 0.13
CA TRP A 13 -9.58 -3.16 -0.84
C TRP A 13 -10.20 -1.90 -0.23
N LYS A 14 -11.10 -2.04 0.75
CA LYS A 14 -11.75 -0.91 1.41
C LYS A 14 -10.73 -0.03 2.14
N GLU A 15 -9.91 -0.63 2.99
CA GLU A 15 -8.88 0.08 3.75
C GLU A 15 -7.77 0.60 2.83
N VAL A 16 -7.37 -0.18 1.82
CA VAL A 16 -6.40 0.24 0.80
C VAL A 16 -6.89 1.47 0.04
N CYS A 17 -8.15 1.49 -0.39
CA CYS A 17 -8.76 2.66 -1.03
C CYS A 17 -8.75 3.88 -0.11
N ARG A 18 -9.04 3.69 1.18
CA ARG A 18 -8.98 4.75 2.19
C ARG A 18 -7.55 5.30 2.38
N LEU A 19 -6.55 4.41 2.49
CA LEU A 19 -5.13 4.79 2.59
C LEU A 19 -4.67 5.64 1.41
N LEU A 20 -5.10 5.27 0.20
CA LEU A 20 -4.75 5.94 -1.05
C LEU A 20 -5.61 7.17 -1.35
N GLY A 21 -6.66 7.45 -0.56
CA GLY A 21 -7.60 8.54 -0.81
C GLY A 21 -8.43 8.36 -2.09
N VAL A 22 -8.62 7.12 -2.58
CA VAL A 22 -9.36 6.83 -3.82
C VAL A 22 -10.67 6.11 -3.53
N ARG A 23 -11.68 6.30 -4.39
CA ARG A 23 -12.98 5.63 -4.26
C ARG A 23 -13.02 4.23 -4.88
N ASP A 24 -12.30 4.05 -6.00
CA ASP A 24 -12.41 2.83 -6.82
C ASP A 24 -11.22 1.88 -6.67
N LYS A 25 -11.54 0.59 -6.53
CA LYS A 25 -10.54 -0.51 -6.52
C LYS A 25 -9.64 -0.51 -7.76
N ARG A 26 -10.18 -0.19 -8.95
CA ARG A 26 -9.39 -0.16 -10.19
C ARG A 26 -8.28 0.88 -10.11
N THR A 27 -8.59 2.06 -9.59
CA THR A 27 -7.63 3.16 -9.38
C THR A 27 -6.60 2.78 -8.32
N ALA A 28 -7.06 2.25 -7.17
CA ALA A 28 -6.17 1.74 -6.13
C ALA A 28 -5.18 0.69 -6.66
N LYS A 29 -5.69 -0.27 -7.45
CA LYS A 29 -4.85 -1.31 -8.06
C LYS A 29 -3.81 -0.71 -9.00
N LYS A 30 -4.20 0.21 -9.89
CA LYS A 30 -3.25 0.87 -10.81
C LYS A 30 -2.13 1.60 -10.06
N ILE A 31 -2.47 2.35 -9.02
CA ILE A 31 -1.49 3.09 -8.20
C ILE A 31 -0.52 2.09 -7.53
N LEU A 32 -1.04 1.07 -6.84
CA LEU A 32 -0.20 0.10 -6.14
C LEU A 32 0.66 -0.74 -7.08
N THR A 33 0.16 -1.07 -8.28
CA THR A 33 0.96 -1.75 -9.30
C THR A 33 2.08 -0.85 -9.80
N ARG A 34 1.81 0.43 -10.09
CA ARG A 34 2.84 1.40 -10.51
C ARG A 34 3.91 1.63 -9.45
N LEU A 35 3.52 1.59 -8.17
CA LEU A 35 4.44 1.74 -7.03
C LEU A 35 5.17 0.43 -6.66
N HIS A 36 4.87 -0.70 -7.32
CA HIS A 36 5.36 -2.03 -6.93
C HIS A 36 5.02 -2.42 -5.47
N LEU A 37 3.92 -1.89 -4.94
CA LEU A 37 3.46 -2.10 -3.55
C LEU A 37 2.27 -3.07 -3.43
N LEU A 38 1.71 -3.52 -4.55
CA LEU A 38 0.58 -4.45 -4.53
C LEU A 38 1.04 -5.84 -4.08
N ARG A 39 0.76 -6.22 -2.83
CA ARG A 39 0.89 -7.59 -2.35
C ARG A 39 -0.48 -8.24 -2.15
N MET A 40 -0.56 -9.55 -2.33
CA MET A 40 -1.78 -10.32 -2.15
C MET A 40 -1.51 -11.44 -1.15
N TYR A 41 -2.34 -11.56 -0.13
CA TYR A 41 -2.29 -12.64 0.86
C TYR A 41 -3.68 -13.25 1.00
N ASN A 42 -3.83 -14.56 0.76
CA ASN A 42 -5.13 -15.24 0.77
C ASN A 42 -6.22 -14.50 -0.06
N ARG A 43 -5.87 -14.02 -1.25
CA ARG A 43 -6.73 -13.21 -2.15
C ARG A 43 -7.12 -11.82 -1.61
N VAL A 44 -6.56 -11.38 -0.49
CA VAL A 44 -6.74 -10.06 0.10
C VAL A 44 -5.55 -9.16 -0.27
N PRO A 45 -5.76 -7.93 -0.75
CA PRO A 45 -4.65 -7.00 -0.97
C PRO A 45 -4.06 -6.58 0.37
N VAL A 46 -2.74 -6.52 0.44
CA VAL A 46 -1.97 -6.08 1.60
C VAL A 46 -1.02 -4.99 1.15
N VAL A 47 -1.00 -3.88 1.88
CA VAL A 47 -0.09 -2.76 1.62
C VAL A 47 0.63 -2.42 2.91
N ASN A 48 1.95 -2.37 2.86
CA ASN A 48 2.76 -1.88 3.98
C ASN A 48 2.73 -0.35 3.96
N ILE A 49 2.32 0.26 5.08
CA ILE A 49 2.15 1.72 5.18
C ILE A 49 3.49 2.45 5.02
N GLU A 50 4.57 1.94 5.61
CA GLU A 50 5.89 2.57 5.51
C GLU A 50 6.41 2.58 4.09
N ALA A 51 6.27 1.44 3.39
CA ALA A 51 6.64 1.33 1.99
C ALA A 51 5.83 2.30 1.11
N TYR A 52 4.54 2.50 1.42
CA TYR A 52 3.73 3.52 0.76
C TYR A 52 4.20 4.94 1.05
N LYS A 53 4.52 5.28 2.31
CA LYS A 53 5.06 6.60 2.68
C LYS A 53 6.36 6.90 1.92
N ILE A 54 7.29 5.95 1.90
CA ILE A 54 8.58 6.11 1.20
C ILE A 54 8.34 6.30 -0.31
N ALA A 55 7.49 5.48 -0.92
CA ALA A 55 7.20 5.58 -2.35
C ALA A 55 6.46 6.88 -2.71
N SER A 56 5.57 7.36 -1.84
CA SER A 56 4.86 8.63 -2.00
C SER A 56 5.79 9.84 -1.89
N ILE A 57 6.79 9.81 -1.01
CA ILE A 57 7.79 10.89 -0.88
C ILE A 57 8.65 10.94 -2.16
N ASN A 58 9.13 9.79 -2.63
CA ASN A 58 9.95 9.71 -3.84
C ASN A 58 9.20 10.12 -5.12
N GLN A 59 7.87 9.95 -5.17
CA GLN A 59 7.06 10.43 -6.30
C GLN A 59 6.88 11.95 -6.35
N HIS A 60 7.05 12.66 -5.24
CA HIS A 60 6.97 14.13 -5.20
C HIS A 60 8.27 14.83 -5.59
N LEU A 61 9.35 14.07 -5.81
CA LEU A 61 10.68 14.57 -6.15
C LEU A 61 11.05 14.40 -7.64
N LEU A 62 10.07 14.04 -8.49
CA LEU A 62 10.17 13.94 -9.95
C LEU A 62 9.11 14.83 -10.60
#